data_AF-Q3S321-F1
#
_entry.id   AF-Q3S321-F1
#
_cell.length_a   1.000
_cell.length_b   1.000
_cell.length_c   1.000
_cell.angle_alpha   90.00
_cell.angle_beta   90.00
_cell.angle_gamma   90.00
#
_symmetry.space_group_name_H-M   'P 1'
#
loop_
_entity.id
_entity.type
_entity.pdbx_description
1 polymer ?
#
loop_
_entity_poly.entity_id
_entity_poly.type
_entity_poly.pdbx_seq_one_letter_code
_entity_poly.pdbx_strand_id
1 'polypeptide(L)'
;YREPDNPEYKQFQDELHIRAQKDFDVNIEPSLMDFIAGCFYDGFVMYAKALEDTLAEGGSQNDGISITQRMQNLRFWGVTGLVTTDKNNARNTDFNLWAMTNQESGEYGLVAHYNGTNKEIIWSSTERIHWPKGSPPLDNPPCVFSSDDPTCADGHLPVLGIVAVGSGLALIIFGISSFLIYRKLKLEKELAGMLWRIKWEDLQFESPNKYPKKAGSRLTLSQRGSSYGSLITAHGKYQLFAKTGYFKGNLVAIKHVNKKRIELTRQVLFELKHMRDVQFNHLTRFIGACIDPPNNCIVTEYCPRGSLQDILENESINLDWMFRYSLINDIVKGMNYLHNSYIGSHGNLKSSNCVVDSRFVLKITDYGLASFRSSCENDDSHALYAKKLWTAPELLIYDRHPPQGTQKGDVYSFGIILQEIALRNGPFYVDGMDLSPKEIVQKVRNGQKPYFRPTTDNSCHCEELTILMDSCWAEDPVERPDFSHIKIYITKLNKEGSTSILNNLLSRMEQYANNLENLVEERTQAYLEEKRKAENLLYQILPHSVA
;
A
#
# COMPACT_ATOMS: atom_id res chain seq x y z
N TYR A 1 48.71 23.20 -10.22
CA TYR A 1 49.91 22.79 -9.45
C TYR A 1 51.13 22.96 -10.32
N ARG A 2 52.29 23.27 -9.75
CA ARG A 2 53.54 23.16 -10.49
C ARG A 2 54.04 21.72 -10.39
N GLU A 3 54.24 21.07 -11.54
CA GLU A 3 54.91 19.79 -11.58
C GLU A 3 56.40 19.98 -11.24
N PRO A 4 56.99 19.10 -10.41
CA PRO A 4 58.40 19.15 -10.09
C PRO A 4 59.25 18.88 -11.33
N ASP A 5 60.28 19.69 -11.56
CA ASP A 5 61.21 19.60 -12.68
C ASP A 5 62.56 18.99 -12.29
N ASN A 6 62.68 18.49 -11.05
CA ASN A 6 63.90 17.91 -10.52
C ASN A 6 64.09 16.44 -10.99
N PRO A 7 65.34 16.01 -11.19
CA PRO A 7 65.64 14.68 -11.73
C PRO A 7 65.14 13.54 -10.82
N GLU A 8 65.10 13.74 -9.50
CA GLU A 8 64.62 12.74 -8.54
C GLU A 8 63.12 12.46 -8.72
N TYR A 9 62.32 13.47 -9.05
CA TYR A 9 60.90 13.29 -9.33
C TYR A 9 60.67 12.48 -10.60
N LYS A 10 61.46 12.73 -11.65
CA LYS A 10 61.39 11.97 -12.90
C LYS A 10 61.72 10.50 -12.67
N GLN A 11 62.78 10.22 -11.92
CA GLN A 11 63.16 8.86 -11.56
C GLN A 11 62.05 8.16 -10.75
N PHE A 12 61.43 8.86 -9.81
CA PHE A 12 60.30 8.33 -9.04
C PHE A 12 59.07 8.05 -9.92
N GLN A 13 58.76 8.92 -10.88
CA GLN A 13 57.66 8.71 -11.82
C GLN A 13 57.88 7.46 -12.69
N ASP A 14 59.09 7.29 -13.23
CA ASP A 14 59.46 6.11 -14.02
C ASP A 14 59.31 4.83 -13.18
N GLU A 15 59.78 4.84 -11.92
CA GLU A 15 59.64 3.71 -11.00
C GLU A 15 58.18 3.43 -10.63
N LEU A 16 57.39 4.49 -10.38
CA LEU A 16 55.97 4.40 -10.07
C LEU A 16 55.21 3.70 -11.20
N HIS A 17 55.45 4.08 -12.46
CA HIS A 17 54.80 3.47 -13.63
C HIS A 17 55.23 2.02 -13.83
N ILE A 18 56.52 1.70 -13.67
CA ILE A 18 57.03 0.33 -13.73
C ILE A 18 56.35 -0.55 -12.66
N ARG A 19 56.24 -0.04 -11.43
CA ARG A 19 55.63 -0.79 -10.32
C ARG A 19 54.11 -0.92 -10.46
N ALA A 20 53.43 0.11 -10.95
CA ALA A 20 51.99 0.03 -11.23
C ALA A 20 51.66 -1.09 -12.21
N GLN A 21 52.45 -1.22 -13.28
CA GLN A 21 52.26 -2.29 -14.25
C GLN A 21 52.68 -3.66 -13.68
N LYS A 22 53.78 -3.74 -12.93
CA LYS A 22 54.30 -5.01 -12.39
C LYS A 22 53.45 -5.57 -11.24
N ASP A 23 53.06 -4.72 -10.29
CA ASP A 23 52.45 -5.14 -9.03
C ASP A 23 50.91 -5.18 -9.13
N PHE A 24 50.30 -4.42 -10.05
CA PHE A 24 48.85 -4.25 -10.17
C PHE A 24 48.27 -4.42 -11.59
N ASP A 25 49.11 -4.65 -12.61
CA ASP A 25 48.70 -4.75 -14.03
C ASP A 25 47.94 -3.52 -14.54
N VAL A 26 48.33 -2.34 -14.06
CA VAL A 26 47.76 -1.05 -14.48
C VAL A 26 48.79 -0.20 -15.21
N ASN A 27 48.49 0.16 -16.46
CA ASN A 27 49.23 1.18 -17.19
C ASN A 27 48.73 2.56 -16.79
N ILE A 28 49.62 3.39 -16.25
CA ILE A 28 49.34 4.78 -15.86
C ILE A 28 49.92 5.70 -16.94
N GLU A 29 49.11 6.62 -17.46
CA GLU A 29 49.61 7.71 -18.29
C GLU A 29 50.13 8.86 -17.43
N PRO A 30 51.21 9.56 -17.84
CA PRO A 30 51.72 10.72 -17.14
C PRO A 30 50.62 11.74 -16.85
N SER A 31 50.33 11.96 -15.58
CA SER A 31 49.21 12.80 -15.17
C SER A 31 49.39 13.38 -13.77
N LEU A 32 48.42 14.21 -13.35
CA LEU A 32 48.35 14.74 -11.98
C LEU A 32 48.42 13.63 -10.91
N MET A 33 48.05 12.38 -11.24
CA MET A 33 48.12 11.26 -10.30
C MET A 33 49.56 10.94 -9.88
N ASP A 34 50.55 11.16 -10.75
CA ASP A 34 51.96 10.94 -10.43
C ASP A 34 52.44 11.96 -9.38
N PHE A 35 51.97 13.20 -9.51
CA PHE A 35 52.27 14.26 -8.56
C PHE A 35 51.64 13.99 -7.20
N ILE A 36 50.40 13.48 -7.19
CA ILE A 36 49.71 13.08 -5.95
C ILE A 36 50.47 11.93 -5.27
N ALA A 37 50.92 10.93 -6.02
CA ALA A 37 51.72 9.84 -5.49
C ALA A 37 53.05 10.34 -4.89
N GLY A 38 53.73 11.28 -5.55
CA GLY A 38 54.92 11.94 -5.02
C GLY A 38 54.64 12.72 -3.73
N CYS A 39 53.48 13.37 -3.63
CA CYS A 39 53.07 14.06 -2.39
C CYS A 39 52.85 13.08 -1.22
N PHE A 40 52.30 11.89 -1.48
CA PHE A 40 52.17 10.85 -0.45
C PHE A 40 53.54 10.32 -0.01
N TYR A 41 54.45 10.11 -0.95
CA TYR A 41 55.84 9.73 -0.65
C TYR A 41 56.48 10.76 0.27
N ASP A 42 56.36 12.04 -0.04
CA ASP A 42 56.90 13.13 0.78
C ASP A 42 56.25 13.22 2.16
N GLY A 43 54.94 12.94 2.26
CA GLY A 43 54.25 12.82 3.54
C GLY A 43 54.82 11.71 4.41
N PHE A 44 55.17 10.56 3.81
CA PHE A 44 55.82 9.47 4.54
C PHE A 44 57.25 9.83 4.97
N VAL A 45 58.03 10.48 4.10
CA VAL A 45 59.37 10.98 4.45
C VAL A 45 59.31 11.99 5.60
N MET A 46 58.31 12.88 5.61
CA MET A 46 58.07 13.82 6.71
C MET A 46 57.80 13.07 8.02
N TYR A 47 56.93 12.06 7.98
CA TYR A 47 56.63 11.22 9.15
C TYR A 47 57.87 10.49 9.66
N ALA A 48 58.64 9.86 8.75
CA ALA A 48 59.85 9.14 9.10
C ALA A 48 60.88 10.03 9.80
N LYS A 49 61.07 11.27 9.31
CA LYS A 49 61.97 12.25 9.94
C LYS A 49 61.49 12.67 11.32
N ALA A 50 60.21 13.01 11.46
CA ALA A 50 59.65 13.39 12.75
C ALA A 50 59.72 12.24 13.78
N LEU A 51 59.54 10.99 13.32
CA LEU A 51 59.69 9.80 14.16
C LEU A 51 61.16 9.57 14.55
N GLU A 52 62.10 9.70 13.61
CA GLU A 52 63.54 9.57 13.87
C GLU A 52 64.00 10.59 14.93
N ASP A 53 63.62 11.86 14.79
CA ASP A 53 63.92 12.90 15.77
C ASP A 53 63.28 12.62 17.13
N THR A 54 62.06 12.08 17.14
CA THR A 54 61.37 11.69 18.39
C THR A 54 62.12 10.57 19.11
N LEU A 55 62.57 9.55 18.36
CA LEU A 55 63.30 8.41 18.91
C LEU A 55 64.71 8.81 19.38
N ALA A 56 65.39 9.70 18.65
CA ALA A 56 66.72 10.21 19.01
C ALA A 56 66.74 10.92 20.38
N GLU A 57 65.62 11.56 20.75
CA GLU A 57 65.44 12.22 22.05
C GLU A 57 64.83 11.31 23.13
N GLY A 58 64.71 10.00 22.87
CA GLY A 58 64.16 9.03 23.81
C GLY A 58 62.63 9.02 23.92
N GLY A 59 61.94 9.65 22.98
CA GLY A 59 60.48 9.62 22.87
C GLY A 59 59.95 8.25 22.39
N SER A 60 58.67 7.99 22.62
CA SER A 60 58.03 6.74 22.20
C SER A 60 57.46 6.85 20.79
N GLN A 61 57.61 5.79 19.99
CA GLN A 61 56.93 5.65 18.69
C GLN A 61 55.39 5.67 18.79
N ASN A 62 54.83 5.45 19.98
CA ASN A 62 53.38 5.48 20.23
C ASN A 62 52.86 6.87 20.59
N ASP A 63 53.74 7.87 20.77
CA ASP A 63 53.35 9.24 21.10
C ASP A 63 53.08 10.07 19.83
N GLY A 64 51.91 9.85 19.24
CA GLY A 64 51.49 10.54 18.03
C GLY A 64 51.41 12.06 18.16
N ILE A 65 51.19 12.59 19.38
CA ILE A 65 51.10 14.04 19.61
C ILE A 65 52.48 14.67 19.48
N SER A 66 53.48 14.10 20.16
CA SER A 66 54.86 14.58 20.08
C SER A 66 55.42 14.48 18.65
N ILE A 67 55.13 13.37 17.95
CA ILE A 67 55.54 13.20 16.55
C ILE A 67 54.88 14.26 15.65
N THR A 68 53.58 14.51 15.81
CA THR A 68 52.84 15.49 14.99
C THR A 68 53.28 16.93 15.28
N GLN A 69 53.65 17.26 16.52
CA GLN A 69 54.19 18.57 16.86
C GLN A 69 55.53 18.83 16.18
N ARG A 70 56.39 17.81 16.06
CA ARG A 70 57.66 17.91 15.33
C ARG A 70 57.50 18.05 13.83
N MET A 71 56.32 17.78 13.28
CA MET A 71 56.03 18.00 11.86
C MET A 71 55.79 19.48 11.49
N GLN A 72 55.61 20.34 12.51
CA GLN A 72 55.29 21.76 12.32
C GLN A 72 56.51 22.54 11.84
N ASN A 73 56.29 23.45 10.86
CA ASN A 73 57.34 24.30 10.30
C ASN A 73 58.58 23.54 9.78
N LEU A 74 58.39 22.28 9.37
CA LEU A 74 59.47 21.47 8.81
C LEU A 74 59.81 21.95 7.41
N ARG A 75 61.11 21.91 7.11
CA ARG A 75 61.67 22.17 5.79
C ARG A 75 62.60 21.01 5.41
N PHE A 76 62.26 20.29 4.36
CA PHE A 76 63.07 19.17 3.89
C PHE A 76 62.99 18.97 2.38
N TRP A 77 63.99 18.29 1.82
CA TRP A 77 63.97 17.84 0.44
C TRP A 77 63.24 16.50 0.34
N GLY A 78 62.13 16.52 -0.40
CA GLY A 78 61.35 15.36 -0.80
C GLY A 78 61.55 15.05 -2.29
N VAL A 79 60.85 14.03 -2.78
CA VAL A 79 60.85 13.65 -4.19
C VAL A 79 60.22 14.75 -5.06
N THR A 80 59.20 15.46 -4.56
CA THR A 80 58.57 16.58 -5.28
C THR A 80 59.30 17.91 -5.11
N GLY A 81 60.55 17.89 -4.66
CA GLY A 81 61.39 19.06 -4.44
C GLY A 81 61.39 19.54 -2.98
N LEU A 82 61.56 20.85 -2.78
CA LEU A 82 61.60 21.43 -1.44
C LEU A 82 60.21 21.47 -0.81
N VAL A 83 60.00 20.71 0.27
CA VAL A 83 58.74 20.67 1.03
C VAL A 83 58.89 21.56 2.25
N THR A 84 57.95 22.50 2.41
CA THR A 84 57.82 23.30 3.65
C THR A 84 56.40 23.20 4.19
N THR A 85 56.27 23.05 5.51
CA THR A 85 54.97 23.08 6.22
C THR A 85 54.83 24.36 7.03
N ASP A 86 53.59 24.76 7.28
CA ASP A 86 53.27 25.86 8.19
C ASP A 86 53.06 25.36 9.64
N LYS A 87 52.67 26.29 10.52
CA LYS A 87 52.36 26.02 11.93
C LYS A 87 51.20 25.03 12.15
N ASN A 88 50.36 24.82 11.13
CA ASN A 88 49.21 23.93 11.16
C ASN A 88 49.48 22.60 10.43
N ASN A 89 50.75 22.30 10.11
CA ASN A 89 51.16 21.16 9.29
C ASN A 89 50.62 21.19 7.85
N ALA A 90 50.19 22.36 7.35
CA ALA A 90 49.77 22.51 5.96
C ALA A 90 51.00 22.72 5.07
N ARG A 91 51.09 21.96 3.97
CA ARG A 91 52.17 22.11 2.98
C ARG A 91 52.01 23.44 2.22
N ASN A 92 53.09 24.21 2.13
CA ASN A 92 53.18 25.32 1.20
C ASN A 92 53.41 24.76 -0.21
N THR A 93 52.46 24.96 -1.10
CA THR A 93 52.46 24.37 -2.44
C THR A 93 52.72 25.43 -3.50
N ASP A 94 53.51 25.06 -4.50
CA ASP A 94 53.82 25.90 -5.65
C ASP A 94 52.76 25.74 -6.74
N PHE A 95 52.36 26.86 -7.36
CA PHE A 95 51.32 26.90 -8.37
C PHE A 95 51.78 27.59 -9.64
N ASN A 96 51.43 27.00 -10.78
CA ASN A 96 51.58 27.59 -12.09
C ASN A 96 50.27 28.28 -12.49
N LEU A 97 50.35 29.56 -12.86
CA LEU A 97 49.24 30.34 -13.38
C LEU A 97 49.26 30.26 -14.91
N TRP A 98 48.25 29.62 -15.47
CA TRP A 98 48.04 29.53 -16.91
C TRP A 98 47.02 30.58 -17.34
N ALA A 99 47.31 31.27 -18.42
CA ALA A 99 46.36 32.18 -19.06
C ALA A 99 46.45 32.02 -20.58
N MET A 100 45.40 32.43 -21.28
CA MET A 100 45.38 32.46 -22.74
C MET A 100 46.37 33.52 -23.23
N THR A 101 47.48 33.07 -23.81
CA THR A 101 48.56 33.93 -24.31
C THR A 101 48.32 34.30 -25.78
N ASN A 102 47.64 33.42 -26.54
CA ASN A 102 47.22 33.70 -27.91
C ASN A 102 45.69 33.69 -28.01
N GLN A 103 45.09 34.87 -28.23
CA GLN A 103 43.63 35.04 -28.31
C GLN A 103 43.04 34.54 -29.65
N GLU A 104 43.84 34.42 -30.71
CA GLU A 104 43.38 33.95 -32.02
C GLU A 104 43.39 32.43 -32.12
N SER A 105 44.43 31.77 -31.60
CA SER A 105 44.52 30.31 -31.56
C SER A 105 43.85 29.69 -30.32
N GLY A 106 43.60 30.48 -29.28
CA GLY A 106 43.09 30.00 -27.99
C GLY A 106 44.14 29.25 -27.15
N GLU A 107 45.42 29.39 -27.47
CA GLU A 107 46.52 28.71 -26.80
C GLU A 107 46.79 29.31 -25.40
N TYR A 108 47.02 28.42 -24.43
CA TYR A 108 47.33 28.78 -23.06
C TYR A 108 48.83 28.67 -22.81
N GLY A 109 49.41 29.69 -22.17
CA GLY A 109 50.79 29.70 -21.74
C GLY A 109 50.94 29.98 -20.25
N LEU A 110 52.11 29.66 -19.71
CA LEU A 110 52.47 29.91 -18.32
C LEU A 110 52.85 31.39 -18.12
N VAL A 111 51.99 32.16 -17.45
CA VAL A 111 52.18 33.61 -17.25
C VAL A 111 52.79 33.97 -15.90
N ALA A 112 52.68 33.10 -14.89
CA ALA A 112 53.32 33.30 -13.60
C ALA A 112 53.50 31.99 -12.83
N HIS A 113 54.45 32.00 -11.92
CA HIS A 113 54.70 30.93 -10.95
C HIS A 113 54.60 31.49 -9.53
N TYR A 114 53.68 30.95 -8.73
CA TYR A 114 53.59 31.24 -7.31
C TYR A 114 54.46 30.27 -6.52
N ASN A 115 55.44 30.81 -5.82
CA ASN A 115 56.27 30.09 -4.86
C ASN A 115 55.57 30.08 -3.49
N GLY A 116 55.06 28.94 -3.07
CA GLY A 116 54.35 28.77 -1.81
C GLY A 116 55.25 28.97 -0.59
N THR A 117 56.53 28.64 -0.69
CA THR A 117 57.49 28.78 0.41
C THR A 117 57.77 30.25 0.71
N ASN A 118 58.02 31.06 -0.32
CA ASN A 118 58.30 32.49 -0.18
C ASN A 118 57.03 33.35 -0.19
N LYS A 119 55.88 32.78 -0.58
CA LYS A 119 54.59 33.47 -0.77
C LYS A 119 54.67 34.60 -1.79
N GLU A 120 55.42 34.37 -2.86
CA GLU A 120 55.67 35.36 -3.93
C GLU A 120 55.23 34.84 -5.28
N ILE A 121 54.66 35.73 -6.10
CA ILE A 121 54.34 35.47 -7.50
C ILE A 121 55.49 35.97 -8.38
N ILE A 122 56.09 35.05 -9.12
CA ILE A 122 57.14 35.33 -10.10
C ILE A 122 56.49 35.35 -11.48
N TRP A 123 56.39 36.54 -12.08
CA TRP A 123 55.79 36.70 -13.41
C TRP A 123 56.74 36.27 -14.53
N SER A 124 56.19 35.67 -15.57
CA SER A 124 56.94 35.29 -16.77
C SER A 124 57.46 36.54 -17.49
N SER A 125 58.67 36.47 -18.02
CA SER A 125 59.27 37.55 -18.82
C SER A 125 58.74 37.58 -20.25
N THR A 126 58.25 36.44 -20.75
CA THR A 126 57.83 36.24 -22.14
C THR A 126 56.31 36.31 -22.30
N GLU A 127 55.56 35.74 -21.37
CA GLU A 127 54.10 35.60 -21.45
C GLU A 127 53.37 36.53 -20.48
N ARG A 128 52.21 37.08 -20.88
CA ARG A 128 51.41 37.99 -20.04
C ARG A 128 49.91 37.71 -20.16
N ILE A 129 49.15 38.07 -19.13
CA ILE A 129 47.69 37.98 -19.17
C ILE A 129 47.15 39.12 -20.03
N HIS A 130 46.41 38.77 -21.08
CA HIS A 130 45.72 39.73 -21.93
C HIS A 130 44.37 40.14 -21.34
N TRP A 131 44.35 41.27 -20.65
CA TRP A 131 43.11 41.85 -20.13
C TRP A 131 42.37 42.63 -21.22
N PRO A 132 41.03 42.50 -21.35
CA PRO A 132 40.25 43.23 -22.36
C PRO A 132 40.40 44.76 -22.30
N LYS A 133 40.67 45.30 -21.11
CA LYS A 133 40.91 46.74 -20.88
C LYS A 133 42.39 47.09 -20.72
N GLY A 134 43.30 46.16 -21.03
CA GLY A 134 44.74 46.34 -20.88
C GLY A 134 45.28 46.23 -19.44
N SER A 135 44.42 46.24 -18.43
CA SER A 135 44.78 46.06 -17.02
C SER A 135 43.86 45.06 -16.32
N PRO A 136 44.31 44.45 -15.19
CA PRO A 136 43.43 43.67 -14.33
C PRO A 136 42.18 44.47 -13.95
N PRO A 137 41.01 43.81 -13.82
CA PRO A 137 39.84 44.45 -13.26
C PRO A 137 40.10 44.89 -11.81
N LEU A 138 39.34 45.89 -11.34
CA LEU A 138 39.39 46.30 -9.94
C LEU A 138 38.94 45.14 -9.04
N ASP A 139 39.62 44.96 -7.91
CA ASP A 139 39.27 43.95 -6.90
C ASP A 139 37.82 44.11 -6.39
N ASN A 140 37.31 45.34 -6.39
CA ASN A 140 35.90 45.65 -6.12
C ASN A 140 35.33 46.53 -7.25
N PRO A 141 34.66 45.94 -8.26
CA PRO A 141 34.05 46.70 -9.33
C PRO A 141 32.82 47.49 -8.81
N PRO A 142 32.71 48.80 -9.11
CA PRO A 142 31.53 49.59 -8.75
C PRO A 142 30.26 49.02 -9.40
N CYS A 143 29.14 49.10 -8.69
CA CYS A 143 27.80 48.60 -9.07
C CYS A 143 27.56 47.07 -9.07
N VAL A 144 28.54 46.22 -8.69
CA VAL A 144 28.33 44.75 -8.65
C VAL A 144 28.13 44.22 -7.23
N PHE A 145 28.91 44.71 -6.27
CA PHE A 145 28.89 44.20 -4.88
C PHE A 145 28.51 45.23 -3.82
N SER A 146 28.59 46.53 -4.13
CA SER A 146 28.17 47.61 -3.23
C SER A 146 27.09 48.43 -3.92
N SER A 147 25.90 48.42 -3.33
CA SER A 147 24.72 49.21 -3.71
C SER A 147 24.82 50.67 -3.26
N ASP A 148 25.98 51.12 -2.79
CA ASP A 148 26.14 52.41 -2.11
C ASP A 148 26.70 53.51 -3.03
N ASP A 149 26.94 53.23 -4.31
CA ASP A 149 27.39 54.24 -5.28
C ASP A 149 26.19 54.91 -5.97
N PRO A 150 25.88 56.19 -5.68
CA PRO A 150 24.71 56.90 -6.19
C PRO A 150 24.75 57.17 -7.71
N THR A 151 25.84 56.81 -8.39
CA THR A 151 25.96 56.87 -9.86
C THR A 151 25.43 55.61 -10.55
N CYS A 152 25.23 54.52 -9.80
CA CYS A 152 24.57 53.33 -10.30
C CYS A 152 23.05 53.62 -10.31
N ALA A 153 22.48 53.76 -11.50
CA ALA A 153 21.05 54.01 -11.65
C ALA A 153 20.27 52.77 -11.19
N ASP A 154 19.89 52.74 -9.92
CA ASP A 154 18.87 51.81 -9.43
C ASP A 154 17.57 52.17 -10.15
N GLY A 155 17.20 51.33 -11.11
CA GLY A 155 15.86 51.30 -11.66
C GLY A 155 14.88 50.89 -10.55
N HIS A 156 14.56 51.83 -9.66
CA HIS A 156 13.50 51.65 -8.69
C HIS A 156 12.24 51.23 -9.44
N LEU A 157 11.74 50.02 -9.20
CA LEU A 157 10.37 49.70 -9.58
C LEU A 157 9.48 50.78 -8.96
N PRO A 158 8.57 51.40 -9.73
CA PRO A 158 7.71 52.45 -9.20
C PRO A 158 6.95 51.88 -7.99
N VAL A 159 6.80 52.67 -6.93
CA VAL A 159 6.06 52.28 -5.70
C VAL A 159 4.70 51.65 -6.04
N LEU A 160 4.08 52.10 -7.13
CA LEU A 160 2.86 51.54 -7.71
C LEU A 160 2.96 50.04 -8.05
N GLY A 161 4.11 49.57 -8.55
CA GLY A 161 4.36 48.15 -8.86
C GLY A 161 4.44 47.27 -7.62
N ILE A 162 5.07 47.76 -6.54
CA ILE A 162 5.14 47.04 -5.26
C ILE A 162 3.74 46.93 -4.63
N VAL A 163 2.97 48.03 -4.65
CA VAL A 163 1.59 48.05 -4.17
C VAL A 163 0.69 47.14 -5.02
N ALA A 164 0.86 47.13 -6.34
CA ALA A 164 0.11 46.26 -7.25
C ALA A 164 0.38 44.77 -6.95
N VAL A 165 1.63 44.35 -6.78
CA VAL A 165 1.99 42.97 -6.43
C VAL A 165 1.45 42.59 -5.04
N GLY A 166 1.60 43.47 -4.05
CA GLY A 166 1.07 43.25 -2.70
C GLY A 166 -0.45 43.10 -2.68
N SER A 167 -1.17 43.96 -3.42
CA SER A 167 -2.63 43.87 -3.53
C SER A 167 -3.10 42.62 -4.27
N GLY A 168 -2.38 42.20 -5.32
CA GLY A 168 -2.65 40.96 -6.04
C GLY A 168 -2.49 39.73 -5.14
N LEU A 169 -1.42 39.65 -4.36
CA LEU A 169 -1.20 38.55 -3.41
C LEU A 169 -2.28 38.53 -2.31
N ALA A 170 -2.66 39.69 -1.79
CA ALA A 170 -3.71 39.79 -0.79
C ALA A 170 -5.07 39.29 -1.32
N LEU A 171 -5.41 39.61 -2.58
CA LEU A 171 -6.63 39.12 -3.23
C LEU A 171 -6.60 37.61 -3.45
N ILE A 172 -5.45 37.04 -3.83
CA ILE A 172 -5.29 35.58 -3.97
C ILE A 172 -5.47 34.89 -2.62
N ILE A 173 -4.83 35.40 -1.56
CA ILE A 173 -4.97 34.87 -0.20
C ILE A 173 -6.42 34.97 0.27
N PHE A 174 -7.07 36.11 0.03
CA PHE A 174 -8.48 36.29 0.37
C PHE A 174 -9.37 35.31 -0.39
N GLY A 175 -9.15 35.12 -1.70
CA GLY A 175 -9.86 34.15 -2.52
C GLY A 175 -9.70 32.71 -2.01
N ILE A 176 -8.47 32.30 -1.70
CA ILE A 176 -8.19 30.96 -1.14
C ILE A 176 -8.86 30.79 0.23
N SER A 177 -8.73 31.78 1.12
CA SER A 177 -9.33 31.72 2.46
C SER A 177 -10.86 31.64 2.40
N SER A 178 -11.49 32.45 1.55
CA SER A 178 -12.93 32.43 1.30
C SER A 178 -13.39 31.09 0.73
N PHE A 179 -12.63 30.52 -0.22
CA PHE A 179 -12.89 29.19 -0.76
C PHE A 179 -12.79 28.09 0.31
N LEU A 180 -11.76 28.11 1.15
CA LEU A 180 -11.59 27.16 2.25
C LEU A 180 -12.71 27.29 3.29
N ILE A 181 -13.10 28.51 3.64
CA ILE A 181 -14.23 28.78 4.55
C ILE A 181 -15.54 28.28 3.93
N TYR A 182 -15.81 28.59 2.66
CA TYR A 182 -16.98 28.10 1.96
C TYR A 182 -17.03 26.57 1.92
N ARG A 183 -15.91 25.91 1.59
CA ARG A 183 -15.80 24.44 1.59
C ARG A 183 -16.05 23.86 2.98
N LYS A 184 -15.50 24.48 4.03
CA LYS A 184 -15.76 24.09 5.43
C LYS A 184 -17.24 24.24 5.78
N LEU A 185 -17.86 25.39 5.48
CA LEU A 185 -19.27 25.64 5.75
C LEU A 185 -20.18 24.68 5.00
N LYS A 186 -19.90 24.40 3.72
CA LYS A 186 -20.63 23.41 2.93
C LYS A 186 -20.54 22.01 3.56
N LEU A 187 -19.35 21.61 3.98
CA LEU A 187 -19.13 20.32 4.64
C LEU A 187 -19.90 20.23 5.97
N GLU A 188 -19.81 21.24 6.83
CA GLU A 188 -20.56 21.29 8.09
C GLU A 188 -22.08 21.24 7.86
N LYS A 189 -22.60 21.93 6.82
CA LYS A 189 -24.01 21.85 6.42
C LYS A 189 -24.41 20.44 5.99
N GLU A 190 -23.56 19.74 5.23
CA GLU A 190 -23.80 18.36 4.82
C GLU A 190 -23.76 17.37 6.00
N LEU A 191 -22.83 17.54 6.96
CA LEU A 191 -22.81 16.74 8.20
C LEU A 191 -24.06 17.00 9.06
N ALA A 192 -24.46 18.26 9.22
CA ALA A 192 -25.66 18.65 9.96
C ALA A 192 -26.96 18.12 9.32
N GLY A 193 -26.96 17.93 7.99
CA GLY A 193 -28.09 17.36 7.26
C GLY A 193 -28.41 15.90 7.64
N MET A 194 -27.50 15.19 8.33
CA MET A 194 -27.68 13.82 8.85
C MET A 194 -28.43 12.86 7.90
N LEU A 195 -28.14 12.93 6.60
CA LEU A 195 -28.92 12.23 5.58
C LEU A 195 -28.77 10.68 5.65
N TRP A 196 -27.85 10.19 6.48
CA TRP A 196 -27.69 8.77 6.84
C TRP A 196 -28.65 8.32 7.95
N ARG A 197 -29.26 9.26 8.69
CA ARG A 197 -30.11 8.93 9.84
C ARG A 197 -31.46 8.41 9.37
N ILE A 198 -31.84 7.24 9.88
CA ILE A 198 -33.14 6.62 9.68
C ILE A 198 -33.86 6.63 11.02
N LYS A 199 -35.12 7.08 11.04
CA LYS A 199 -35.96 6.97 12.23
C LYS A 199 -36.47 5.54 12.35
N TRP A 200 -36.58 5.02 13.57
CA TRP A 200 -37.10 3.67 13.80
C TRP A 200 -38.49 3.45 13.19
N GLU A 201 -39.35 4.48 13.21
CA GLU A 201 -40.70 4.47 12.66
C GLU A 201 -40.76 4.28 11.13
N ASP A 202 -39.70 4.66 10.42
CA ASP A 202 -39.62 4.49 8.96
C ASP A 202 -39.29 3.04 8.56
N LEU A 203 -38.89 2.20 9.53
CA LEU A 203 -38.60 0.78 9.33
C LEU A 203 -39.86 -0.05 9.60
N GLN A 204 -40.38 -0.65 8.54
CA GLN A 204 -41.54 -1.54 8.62
C GLN A 204 -41.07 -2.99 8.78
N PHE A 205 -41.53 -3.66 9.82
CA PHE A 205 -41.24 -5.07 10.08
C PHE A 205 -42.49 -5.90 9.79
N GLU A 206 -42.35 -7.00 9.05
CA GLU A 206 -43.44 -7.98 8.95
C GLU A 206 -43.68 -8.61 10.33
N SER A 207 -44.92 -8.48 10.84
CA SER A 207 -45.30 -9.06 12.12
C SER A 207 -45.42 -10.59 12.01
N PRO A 208 -44.82 -11.38 12.93
CA PRO A 208 -44.93 -12.85 12.92
C PRO A 208 -46.31 -13.40 13.33
N ASN A 209 -47.35 -12.57 13.43
CA ASN A 209 -48.62 -12.89 14.11
C ASN A 209 -49.87 -12.94 13.20
N LYS A 210 -49.71 -13.09 11.89
CA LYS A 210 -50.81 -13.58 11.04
C LYS A 210 -50.49 -15.03 10.68
N TYR A 211 -51.46 -15.92 10.82
CA TYR A 211 -51.47 -17.37 10.56
C TYR A 211 -51.18 -18.29 11.77
N PRO A 212 -52.08 -19.25 12.08
CA PRO A 212 -51.99 -20.11 13.25
C PRO A 212 -50.89 -21.17 13.07
N LYS A 213 -50.08 -21.34 14.13
CA LYS A 213 -49.03 -22.36 14.21
C LYS A 213 -49.63 -23.76 14.06
N LYS A 214 -49.41 -24.43 12.92
CA LYS A 214 -49.44 -25.90 12.87
C LYS A 214 -48.03 -26.41 13.17
N ALA A 215 -47.96 -27.31 14.15
CA ALA A 215 -46.74 -27.92 14.65
C ALA A 215 -46.00 -28.70 13.53
N GLY A 216 -44.72 -28.39 13.38
CA GLY A 216 -43.79 -29.11 12.51
C GLY A 216 -42.38 -29.04 13.07
N SER A 217 -41.93 -30.18 13.58
CA SER A 217 -40.57 -30.67 13.84
C SER A 217 -39.45 -29.70 14.24
N ARG A 218 -38.98 -29.85 15.49
CA ARG A 218 -37.68 -29.37 15.98
C ARG A 218 -36.57 -30.08 15.18
N LEU A 219 -35.85 -29.35 14.34
CA LEU A 219 -34.55 -29.76 13.82
C LEU A 219 -33.47 -28.85 14.41
N THR A 220 -32.39 -29.51 14.82
CA THR A 220 -31.30 -29.04 15.67
C THR A 220 -30.57 -27.83 15.10
N LEU A 221 -30.63 -26.71 15.81
CA LEU A 221 -29.83 -25.51 15.59
C LEU A 221 -28.36 -25.83 15.96
N SER A 222 -27.47 -25.97 14.99
CA SER A 222 -26.03 -25.90 15.27
C SER A 222 -25.66 -24.43 15.48
N GLN A 223 -25.41 -24.06 16.74
CA GLN A 223 -24.81 -22.76 17.10
C GLN A 223 -23.32 -22.74 16.74
N ARG A 224 -22.98 -22.86 15.45
CA ARG A 224 -21.61 -22.64 14.96
C ARG A 224 -21.58 -21.41 14.06
N GLY A 225 -21.14 -20.29 14.63
CA GLY A 225 -20.48 -19.19 13.90
C GLY A 225 -21.34 -18.11 13.26
N SER A 226 -22.54 -18.40 12.75
CA SER A 226 -23.42 -17.35 12.21
C SER A 226 -24.09 -16.55 13.33
N SER A 227 -23.96 -15.22 13.32
CA SER A 227 -24.73 -14.34 14.21
C SER A 227 -26.23 -14.25 13.82
N TYR A 228 -26.63 -14.96 12.76
CA TYR A 228 -27.95 -14.91 12.17
C TYR A 228 -28.47 -16.33 11.91
N GLY A 229 -29.34 -16.82 12.80
CA GLY A 229 -30.09 -18.04 12.53
C GLY A 229 -30.99 -17.85 11.30
N SER A 230 -31.07 -18.86 10.43
CA SER A 230 -31.96 -18.79 9.27
C SER A 230 -33.43 -18.80 9.71
N LEU A 231 -34.22 -17.86 9.21
CA LEU A 231 -35.66 -17.78 9.47
C LEU A 231 -36.41 -18.17 8.19
N ILE A 232 -37.26 -19.20 8.27
CA ILE A 232 -38.12 -19.58 7.15
C ILE A 232 -39.33 -18.63 7.16
N THR A 233 -39.62 -17.99 6.03
CA THR A 233 -40.84 -17.19 5.87
C THR A 233 -42.08 -18.08 6.06
N ALA A 234 -43.17 -17.52 6.61
CA ALA A 234 -44.41 -18.26 6.91
C ALA A 234 -45.04 -19.02 5.70
N HIS A 235 -44.58 -18.73 4.47
CA HIS A 235 -44.99 -19.37 3.22
C HIS A 235 -44.05 -20.45 2.69
N GLY A 236 -42.96 -20.80 3.40
CA GLY A 236 -42.01 -21.83 2.97
C GLY A 236 -41.28 -21.54 1.65
N LYS A 237 -41.42 -20.33 1.08
CA LYS A 237 -40.88 -19.96 -0.24
C LYS A 237 -39.49 -19.34 -0.20
N TYR A 238 -39.06 -18.76 0.94
CA TYR A 238 -37.76 -18.10 1.06
C TYR A 238 -37.12 -18.31 2.44
N GLN A 239 -35.85 -18.71 2.44
CA GLN A 239 -34.98 -18.72 3.61
C GLN A 239 -34.42 -17.30 3.82
N LEU A 240 -34.72 -16.67 4.95
CA LEU A 240 -34.13 -15.40 5.35
C LEU A 240 -32.84 -15.67 6.11
N PHE A 241 -31.74 -15.11 5.63
CA PHE A 241 -30.40 -15.30 6.21
C PHE A 241 -30.02 -14.18 7.19
N ALA A 242 -30.86 -13.16 7.34
CA ALA A 242 -30.66 -12.05 8.25
C ALA A 242 -32.01 -11.48 8.72
N LYS A 243 -31.99 -10.65 9.77
CA LYS A 243 -33.15 -9.86 10.15
C LYS A 243 -33.42 -8.81 9.07
N THR A 244 -34.60 -8.87 8.47
CA THR A 244 -35.01 -7.96 7.39
C THR A 244 -36.11 -7.00 7.83
N GLY A 245 -36.27 -5.93 7.06
CA GLY A 245 -37.42 -5.03 7.14
C GLY A 245 -37.57 -4.28 5.82
N TYR A 246 -38.57 -3.40 5.75
CA TYR A 246 -38.79 -2.54 4.59
C TYR A 246 -38.49 -1.08 4.95
N PHE A 247 -37.68 -0.44 4.11
CA PHE A 247 -37.42 1.00 4.19
C PHE A 247 -37.78 1.65 2.85
N LYS A 248 -38.76 2.56 2.87
CA LYS A 248 -39.29 3.22 1.66
C LYS A 248 -39.69 2.22 0.56
N GLY A 249 -40.30 1.10 0.95
CA GLY A 249 -40.75 0.04 0.05
C GLY A 249 -39.65 -0.94 -0.41
N ASN A 250 -38.38 -0.72 -0.06
CA ASN A 250 -37.29 -1.62 -0.42
C ASN A 250 -36.96 -2.57 0.74
N LEU A 251 -36.71 -3.86 0.42
CA LEU A 251 -36.26 -4.85 1.39
C LEU A 251 -34.81 -4.54 1.81
N VAL A 252 -34.57 -4.46 3.12
CA VAL A 252 -33.29 -4.09 3.72
C VAL A 252 -32.86 -5.06 4.81
N ALA A 253 -31.55 -5.18 5.00
CA ALA A 253 -30.96 -5.93 6.11
C ALA A 253 -30.78 -5.01 7.32
N ILE A 254 -31.21 -5.48 8.50
CA ILE A 254 -31.22 -4.70 9.74
C ILE A 254 -30.36 -5.39 10.79
N LYS A 255 -29.24 -4.75 11.15
CA LYS A 255 -28.32 -5.24 12.17
C LYS A 255 -28.44 -4.42 13.44
N HIS A 256 -28.85 -5.05 14.53
CA HIS A 256 -28.92 -4.38 15.83
C HIS A 256 -27.53 -4.15 16.42
N VAL A 257 -27.35 -2.97 16.99
CA VAL A 257 -26.12 -2.57 17.66
C VAL A 257 -26.34 -2.63 19.16
N ASN A 258 -25.63 -3.53 19.84
CA ASN A 258 -25.75 -3.72 21.28
C ASN A 258 -24.95 -2.66 22.06
N LYS A 259 -25.31 -1.38 21.88
CA LYS A 259 -24.78 -0.25 22.62
C LYS A 259 -25.92 0.60 23.17
N LYS A 260 -25.85 0.94 24.46
CA LYS A 260 -26.87 1.76 25.13
C LYS A 260 -26.94 3.18 24.57
N ARG A 261 -25.79 3.77 24.25
CA ARG A 261 -25.66 5.09 23.62
C ARG A 261 -24.50 5.07 22.63
N ILE A 262 -24.70 5.75 21.50
CA ILE A 262 -23.67 5.96 20.49
C ILE A 262 -23.37 7.45 20.51
N GLU A 263 -22.14 7.81 20.90
CA GLU A 263 -21.70 9.20 20.86
C GLU A 263 -21.37 9.60 19.42
N LEU A 264 -22.12 10.55 18.89
CA LEU A 264 -21.89 11.10 17.55
C LEU A 264 -20.77 12.13 17.59
N THR A 265 -19.53 11.67 17.69
CA THR A 265 -18.37 12.54 17.51
C THR A 265 -18.25 12.97 16.05
N ARG A 266 -17.53 14.07 15.79
CA ARG A 266 -17.24 14.55 14.43
C ARG A 266 -16.65 13.45 13.53
N GLN A 267 -15.78 12.60 14.09
CA GLN A 267 -15.16 11.48 13.39
C GLN A 267 -16.20 10.43 12.95
N VAL A 268 -17.14 10.08 13.84
CA VAL A 268 -18.23 9.13 13.55
C VAL A 268 -19.19 9.67 12.49
N LEU A 269 -19.53 10.97 12.55
CA LEU A 269 -20.36 11.61 11.52
C LEU A 269 -19.68 11.61 10.15
N PHE A 270 -18.37 11.82 10.12
CA PHE A 270 -17.57 11.78 8.90
C PHE A 270 -17.50 10.37 8.33
N GLU A 271 -17.29 9.36 9.18
CA GLU A 271 -17.34 7.94 8.82
C GLU A 271 -18.71 7.55 8.23
N LEU A 272 -19.82 7.91 8.88
CA LEU A 272 -21.18 7.65 8.40
C LEU A 272 -21.48 8.33 7.06
N LYS A 273 -20.99 9.56 6.86
CA LYS A 273 -21.09 10.25 5.58
C LYS A 273 -20.34 9.48 4.49
N HIS A 274 -19.08 9.13 4.72
CA HIS A 274 -18.28 8.38 3.76
C HIS A 274 -18.89 7.02 3.42
N MET A 275 -19.38 6.28 4.42
CA MET A 275 -20.10 5.03 4.22
C MET A 275 -21.30 5.20 3.29
N ARG A 276 -22.05 6.30 3.42
CA ARG A 276 -23.21 6.58 2.57
C ARG A 276 -22.83 6.98 1.14
N ASP A 277 -21.70 7.65 1.00
CA ASP A 277 -21.19 8.11 -0.29
C ASP A 277 -20.49 6.98 -1.08
N VAL A 278 -20.04 5.92 -0.41
CA VAL A 278 -19.46 4.74 -1.05
C VAL A 278 -20.52 3.99 -1.87
N GLN A 279 -20.25 3.88 -3.17
CA GLN A 279 -21.06 3.11 -4.11
C GLN A 279 -20.12 2.25 -4.96
N PHE A 280 -20.15 0.94 -4.72
CA PHE A 280 -19.36 -0.01 -5.47
C PHE A 280 -20.10 -1.35 -5.58
N ASN A 281 -19.99 -2.02 -6.72
CA ASN A 281 -20.80 -3.22 -7.01
C ASN A 281 -20.50 -4.40 -6.08
N HIS A 282 -19.28 -4.50 -5.56
CA HIS A 282 -18.83 -5.58 -4.67
C HIS A 282 -18.77 -5.16 -3.19
N LEU A 283 -19.40 -4.04 -2.83
CA LEU A 283 -19.63 -3.64 -1.43
C LEU A 283 -21.14 -3.50 -1.22
N THR A 284 -21.64 -3.88 -0.04
CA THR A 284 -23.04 -3.65 0.28
C THR A 284 -23.30 -2.15 0.44
N ARG A 285 -24.36 -1.64 -0.18
CA ARG A 285 -24.76 -0.25 -0.04
C ARG A 285 -25.23 0.03 1.39
N PHE A 286 -24.55 0.93 2.07
CA PHE A 286 -25.01 1.50 3.33
C PHE A 286 -26.20 2.44 3.06
N ILE A 287 -27.35 2.14 3.67
CA ILE A 287 -28.57 2.94 3.50
C ILE A 287 -28.64 3.97 4.61
N GLY A 288 -28.36 3.56 5.84
CA GLY A 288 -28.34 4.45 6.99
C GLY A 288 -28.22 3.75 8.33
N ALA A 289 -28.34 4.51 9.40
CA ALA A 289 -28.35 4.01 10.77
C ALA A 289 -29.48 4.66 11.58
N CYS A 290 -30.13 3.83 12.41
CA CYS A 290 -31.03 4.25 13.46
C CYS A 290 -30.24 4.29 14.78
N ILE A 291 -30.30 5.43 15.46
CA ILE A 291 -29.59 5.70 16.71
C ILE A 291 -30.55 6.10 17.82
N ASP A 292 -31.81 5.69 17.71
CA ASP A 292 -32.87 6.01 18.65
C ASP A 292 -32.92 4.90 19.73
N PRO A 293 -32.42 5.12 20.97
CA PRO A 293 -32.42 4.08 22.00
C PRO A 293 -33.85 3.68 22.39
N PRO A 294 -34.15 2.39 22.61
CA PRO A 294 -33.24 1.23 22.66
C PRO A 294 -32.94 0.58 21.28
N ASN A 295 -33.49 1.10 20.19
CA ASN A 295 -33.49 0.48 18.87
C ASN A 295 -32.34 0.97 17.98
N ASN A 296 -31.11 0.84 18.46
CA ASN A 296 -29.93 1.17 17.66
C ASN A 296 -29.69 0.08 16.60
N CYS A 297 -29.70 0.43 15.32
CA CYS A 297 -29.45 -0.51 14.24
C CYS A 297 -28.80 0.12 13.01
N ILE A 298 -28.06 -0.70 12.26
CA ILE A 298 -27.47 -0.38 10.97
C ILE A 298 -28.33 -1.01 9.87
N VAL A 299 -28.59 -0.24 8.82
CA VAL A 299 -29.44 -0.64 7.69
C VAL A 299 -28.62 -0.63 6.40
N THR A 300 -28.54 -1.79 5.75
CA THR A 300 -27.85 -1.99 4.48
C THR A 300 -28.78 -2.65 3.46
N GLU A 301 -28.37 -2.70 2.19
CA GLU A 301 -29.07 -3.53 1.22
C GLU A 301 -29.12 -5.01 1.65
N TYR A 302 -30.22 -5.70 1.32
CA TYR A 302 -30.37 -7.12 1.61
C TYR A 302 -29.93 -7.98 0.43
N CYS A 303 -29.08 -8.97 0.73
CA CYS A 303 -28.60 -9.96 -0.23
C CYS A 303 -29.35 -11.29 -0.02
N PRO A 304 -30.23 -11.70 -0.96
CA PRO A 304 -31.17 -12.79 -0.72
C PRO A 304 -30.55 -14.20 -0.77
N ARG A 305 -29.31 -14.35 -1.26
CA ARG A 305 -28.62 -15.65 -1.31
C ARG A 305 -27.84 -15.97 -0.04
N GLY A 306 -27.89 -15.11 0.96
CA GLY A 306 -27.17 -15.27 2.21
C GLY A 306 -25.70 -14.92 2.10
N SER A 307 -24.92 -15.37 3.08
CA SER A 307 -23.48 -15.21 3.13
C SER A 307 -22.75 -16.29 2.34
N LEU A 308 -21.46 -16.06 2.07
CA LEU A 308 -20.59 -17.06 1.47
C LEU A 308 -20.52 -18.30 2.36
N GLN A 309 -20.50 -18.11 3.69
CA GLN A 309 -20.54 -19.22 4.63
C GLN A 309 -21.80 -20.10 4.43
N ASP A 310 -22.99 -19.48 4.30
CA ASP A 310 -24.24 -20.21 4.06
C ASP A 310 -24.21 -20.99 2.71
N ILE A 311 -23.57 -20.43 1.68
CA ILE A 311 -23.42 -21.06 0.37
C ILE A 311 -22.45 -22.26 0.41
N LEU A 312 -21.35 -22.12 1.15
CA LEU A 312 -20.36 -23.18 1.32
C LEU A 312 -20.93 -24.35 2.12
N GLU A 313 -21.69 -24.08 3.18
CA GLU A 313 -22.34 -25.10 4.02
C GLU A 313 -23.48 -25.85 3.30
N ASN A 314 -24.08 -25.25 2.28
CA ASN A 314 -25.20 -25.86 1.56
C ASN A 314 -24.73 -26.82 0.46
N GLU A 315 -24.57 -28.10 0.77
CA GLU A 315 -24.13 -29.16 -0.15
C GLU A 315 -24.90 -29.25 -1.47
N SER A 316 -26.17 -28.85 -1.50
CA SER A 316 -27.00 -28.88 -2.72
C SER A 316 -26.54 -27.90 -3.81
N ILE A 317 -25.75 -26.88 -3.45
CA ILE A 317 -25.17 -25.94 -4.41
C ILE A 317 -23.92 -26.57 -5.01
N ASN A 318 -23.91 -26.78 -6.32
CA ASN A 318 -22.72 -27.21 -7.05
C ASN A 318 -21.78 -26.02 -7.27
N LEU A 319 -20.71 -25.96 -6.48
CA LEU A 319 -19.66 -24.96 -6.58
C LEU A 319 -18.53 -25.47 -7.48
N ASP A 320 -18.69 -25.31 -8.80
CA ASP A 320 -17.60 -25.57 -9.73
C ASP A 320 -16.48 -24.52 -9.60
N TRP A 321 -15.31 -24.82 -10.18
CA TRP A 321 -14.16 -23.93 -10.10
C TRP A 321 -14.42 -22.56 -10.73
N MET A 322 -15.22 -22.49 -11.77
CA MET A 322 -15.59 -21.22 -12.41
C MET A 322 -16.35 -20.31 -11.44
N PHE A 323 -17.35 -20.85 -10.75
CA PHE A 323 -18.12 -20.12 -9.77
C PHE A 323 -17.31 -19.79 -8.52
N ARG A 324 -16.42 -20.68 -8.08
CA ARG A 324 -15.46 -20.36 -7.00
C ARG A 324 -14.56 -19.18 -7.37
N TYR A 325 -13.99 -19.19 -8.58
CA TYR A 325 -13.16 -18.08 -9.07
C TYR A 325 -13.94 -16.78 -9.22
N SER A 326 -15.23 -16.82 -9.62
CA SER A 326 -16.04 -15.60 -9.68
C SER A 326 -16.24 -15.00 -8.28
N LEU A 327 -16.56 -15.82 -7.28
CA LEU A 327 -16.68 -15.39 -5.88
C LEU A 327 -15.36 -14.79 -5.35
N ILE A 328 -14.23 -15.48 -5.60
CA ILE A 328 -12.90 -15.01 -5.19
C ILE A 328 -12.59 -13.64 -5.83
N ASN A 329 -12.81 -13.51 -7.14
CA ASN A 329 -12.54 -12.28 -7.88
C ASN A 329 -13.42 -11.11 -7.37
N ASP A 330 -14.67 -11.39 -7.03
CA ASP A 330 -15.57 -10.39 -6.46
C ASP A 330 -15.11 -9.91 -5.08
N ILE A 331 -14.63 -10.80 -4.21
CA ILE A 331 -14.00 -10.42 -2.92
C ILE A 331 -12.79 -9.53 -3.16
N VAL A 332 -11.90 -9.94 -4.07
CA VAL A 332 -10.67 -9.18 -4.37
C VAL A 332 -10.97 -7.79 -4.92
N LYS A 333 -11.96 -7.65 -5.81
CA LYS A 333 -12.40 -6.34 -6.31
C LYS A 333 -12.97 -5.48 -5.18
N GLY A 334 -13.81 -6.05 -4.31
CA GLY A 334 -14.41 -5.36 -3.17
C GLY A 334 -13.34 -4.85 -2.19
N MET A 335 -12.43 -5.71 -1.77
CA MET A 335 -11.36 -5.36 -0.84
C MET A 335 -10.33 -4.39 -1.44
N ASN A 336 -9.97 -4.57 -2.71
CA ASN A 336 -9.09 -3.63 -3.41
C ASN A 336 -9.71 -2.22 -3.46
N TYR A 337 -11.01 -2.11 -3.71
CA TYR A 337 -11.69 -0.82 -3.65
C TYR A 337 -11.68 -0.25 -2.22
N LEU A 338 -12.00 -1.08 -1.23
CA LEU A 338 -12.08 -0.66 0.18
C LEU A 338 -10.73 -0.15 0.71
N HIS A 339 -9.64 -0.84 0.42
CA HIS A 339 -8.28 -0.47 0.84
C HIS A 339 -7.79 0.85 0.21
N ASN A 340 -8.28 1.17 -0.97
CA ASN A 340 -8.00 2.45 -1.66
C ASN A 340 -9.03 3.55 -1.33
N SER A 341 -10.00 3.27 -0.47
CA SER A 341 -11.03 4.23 -0.05
C SER A 341 -10.67 4.90 1.28
N TYR A 342 -11.44 5.93 1.69
CA TYR A 342 -11.28 6.59 2.99
C TYR A 342 -11.40 5.63 4.19
N ILE A 343 -12.13 4.51 4.03
CA ILE A 343 -12.34 3.52 5.09
C ILE A 343 -11.04 2.76 5.39
N GLY A 344 -10.18 2.56 4.38
CA GLY A 344 -8.82 2.06 4.51
C GLY A 344 -8.67 0.57 4.80
N SER A 345 -9.51 -0.02 5.65
CA SER A 345 -9.50 -1.45 6.00
C SER A 345 -10.87 -1.95 6.41
N HIS A 346 -11.10 -3.26 6.29
CA HIS A 346 -12.32 -3.90 6.76
C HIS A 346 -12.27 -4.20 8.26
N GLY A 347 -11.16 -4.80 8.72
CA GLY A 347 -10.87 -5.13 10.12
C GLY A 347 -11.74 -6.21 10.76
N ASN A 348 -12.56 -6.90 9.97
CA ASN A 348 -13.42 -8.02 10.41
C ASN A 348 -13.86 -8.84 9.20
N LEU A 349 -12.96 -9.07 8.25
CA LEU A 349 -13.29 -9.81 7.04
C LEU A 349 -13.43 -11.30 7.39
N LYS A 350 -14.52 -11.92 6.94
CA LYS A 350 -14.85 -13.34 7.16
C LYS A 350 -15.89 -13.80 6.16
N SER A 351 -16.03 -15.10 5.95
CA SER A 351 -17.01 -15.66 5.00
C SER A 351 -18.46 -15.25 5.32
N SER A 352 -18.83 -15.09 6.59
CA SER A 352 -20.17 -14.56 6.98
C SER A 352 -20.39 -13.06 6.68
N ASN A 353 -19.32 -12.29 6.43
CA ASN A 353 -19.39 -10.88 6.03
C ASN A 353 -19.22 -10.69 4.50
N CYS A 354 -19.18 -11.79 3.74
CA CYS A 354 -19.28 -11.79 2.29
C CYS A 354 -20.68 -12.26 1.93
N VAL A 355 -21.54 -11.42 1.35
CA VAL A 355 -22.94 -11.76 1.06
C VAL A 355 -23.22 -11.73 -0.45
N VAL A 356 -24.17 -12.54 -0.90
CA VAL A 356 -24.41 -12.74 -2.34
C VAL A 356 -25.78 -12.21 -2.76
N ASP A 357 -25.78 -11.36 -3.79
CA ASP A 357 -27.00 -10.74 -4.30
C ASP A 357 -27.84 -11.73 -5.15
N SER A 358 -29.00 -11.28 -5.64
CA SER A 358 -29.90 -12.11 -6.45
C SER A 358 -29.27 -12.60 -7.77
N ARG A 359 -28.24 -11.90 -8.27
CA ARG A 359 -27.51 -12.19 -9.52
C ARG A 359 -26.23 -12.97 -9.28
N PHE A 360 -26.05 -13.53 -8.08
CA PHE A 360 -24.85 -14.26 -7.70
C PHE A 360 -23.55 -13.42 -7.71
N VAL A 361 -23.68 -12.10 -7.51
CA VAL A 361 -22.53 -11.22 -7.30
C VAL A 361 -22.22 -11.14 -5.81
N LEU A 362 -20.97 -11.41 -5.44
CA LEU A 362 -20.54 -11.30 -4.06
C LEU A 362 -20.26 -9.82 -3.70
N LYS A 363 -20.79 -9.42 -2.55
CA LYS A 363 -20.64 -8.11 -1.95
C LYS A 363 -20.10 -8.23 -0.53
N ILE A 364 -19.13 -7.41 -0.19
CA ILE A 364 -18.59 -7.35 1.16
C ILE A 364 -19.50 -6.45 2.00
N THR A 365 -19.91 -6.96 3.16
CA THR A 365 -20.78 -6.26 4.11
C THR A 365 -20.08 -6.05 5.44
N ASP A 366 -20.71 -5.29 6.34
CA ASP A 366 -20.15 -5.03 7.67
C ASP A 366 -18.71 -4.50 7.58
N TYR A 367 -18.46 -3.56 6.65
CA TYR A 367 -17.22 -2.78 6.53
C TYR A 367 -17.41 -1.40 7.19
N GLY A 368 -16.32 -0.76 7.63
CA GLY A 368 -16.36 0.51 8.39
C GLY A 368 -17.20 0.48 9.68
N LEU A 369 -17.55 1.65 10.21
CA LEU A 369 -18.31 1.81 11.45
C LEU A 369 -17.63 1.17 12.67
N ALA A 370 -16.30 1.28 12.75
CA ALA A 370 -15.50 0.68 13.83
C ALA A 370 -15.99 1.11 15.22
N SER A 371 -16.46 2.36 15.33
CA SER A 371 -17.07 2.94 16.52
C SER A 371 -18.35 2.21 16.97
N PHE A 372 -19.11 1.63 16.04
CA PHE A 372 -20.32 0.84 16.33
C PHE A 372 -19.99 -0.60 16.71
N ARG A 373 -18.79 -1.08 16.40
CA ARG A 373 -18.36 -2.47 16.61
C ARG A 373 -17.82 -2.77 18.01
N SER A 374 -17.77 -1.80 18.93
CA SER A 374 -17.05 -2.06 20.19
C SER A 374 -17.71 -3.15 21.04
N SER A 375 -16.86 -4.14 21.32
CA SER A 375 -17.07 -5.33 22.11
C SER A 375 -17.02 -4.97 23.59
N CYS A 376 -18.18 -4.87 24.25
CA CYS A 376 -18.24 -5.30 25.64
C CYS A 376 -18.66 -6.77 25.63
N GLU A 377 -17.78 -7.66 25.19
CA GLU A 377 -17.99 -9.10 25.33
C GLU A 377 -16.91 -9.61 26.30
N ASN A 378 -17.14 -9.39 27.61
CA ASN A 378 -16.36 -9.98 28.71
C ASN A 378 -16.64 -11.49 28.89
N ASP A 379 -17.03 -12.18 27.82
CA ASP A 379 -17.55 -13.54 27.90
C ASP A 379 -16.60 -14.49 27.15
N ASP A 380 -15.97 -15.42 27.89
CA ASP A 380 -15.06 -16.47 27.39
C ASP A 380 -15.85 -17.55 26.63
N SER A 381 -16.75 -17.12 25.75
CA SER A 381 -17.71 -17.98 25.05
C SER A 381 -17.09 -18.59 23.79
N HIS A 382 -17.52 -19.81 23.47
CA HIS A 382 -17.14 -20.49 22.23
C HIS A 382 -17.41 -19.62 20.98
N ALA A 383 -18.50 -18.84 20.98
CA ALA A 383 -18.86 -17.95 19.90
C ALA A 383 -17.85 -16.81 19.69
N LEU A 384 -17.21 -16.32 20.77
CA LEU A 384 -16.21 -15.27 20.69
C LEU A 384 -14.94 -15.76 19.98
N TYR A 385 -14.44 -16.95 20.33
CA TYR A 385 -13.28 -17.53 19.64
C TYR A 385 -13.61 -17.93 18.21
N ALA A 386 -14.82 -18.42 17.93
CA ALA A 386 -15.24 -18.71 16.56
C ALA A 386 -15.18 -17.47 15.66
N LYS A 387 -15.57 -16.28 16.17
CA LYS A 387 -15.44 -15.00 15.42
C LYS A 387 -13.97 -14.63 15.12
N LYS A 388 -13.00 -15.15 15.89
CA LYS A 388 -11.57 -14.83 15.77
C LYS A 388 -10.80 -15.74 14.82
N LEU A 389 -11.42 -16.76 14.22
CA LEU A 389 -10.73 -17.73 13.35
C LEU A 389 -10.09 -17.11 12.10
N TRP A 390 -10.61 -15.98 11.61
CA TRP A 390 -10.05 -15.21 10.49
C TRP A 390 -9.05 -14.13 10.93
N THR A 391 -8.83 -13.96 12.23
CA THR A 391 -8.02 -12.86 12.76
C THR A 391 -6.54 -13.19 12.66
N ALA A 392 -5.78 -12.28 12.07
CA ALA A 392 -4.34 -12.42 11.89
C ALA A 392 -3.57 -12.53 13.22
N PRO A 393 -2.43 -13.25 13.27
CA PRO A 393 -1.68 -13.49 14.50
C PRO A 393 -1.26 -12.20 15.21
N GLU A 394 -0.84 -11.17 14.47
CA GLU A 394 -0.46 -9.88 15.05
C GLU A 394 -1.64 -9.17 15.75
N LEU A 395 -2.87 -9.36 15.25
CA LEU A 395 -4.07 -8.79 15.86
C LEU A 395 -4.56 -9.61 17.06
N LEU A 396 -4.15 -10.88 17.16
CA LEU A 396 -4.44 -11.75 18.31
C LEU A 396 -3.46 -11.52 19.47
N ILE A 397 -2.21 -11.17 19.17
CA ILE A 397 -1.16 -10.96 20.17
C ILE A 397 -1.40 -9.65 20.94
N TYR A 398 -1.64 -8.55 20.24
CA TYR A 398 -1.79 -7.22 20.86
C TYR A 398 -3.22 -6.96 21.36
N ASP A 399 -3.40 -6.75 22.65
CA ASP A 399 -4.70 -6.45 23.27
C ASP A 399 -5.27 -5.07 22.86
N ARG A 400 -4.50 -4.21 22.18
CA ARG A 400 -4.89 -2.86 21.73
C ARG A 400 -4.60 -2.65 20.25
N HIS A 401 -5.20 -3.45 19.39
CA HIS A 401 -5.20 -3.18 17.95
C HIS A 401 -6.22 -2.07 17.60
N PRO A 402 -6.04 -1.36 16.47
CA PRO A 402 -7.04 -0.40 16.01
C PRO A 402 -8.40 -1.10 15.81
N PRO A 403 -9.53 -0.50 16.22
CA PRO A 403 -10.86 -1.10 16.03
C PRO A 403 -11.24 -1.27 14.55
N GLN A 404 -10.58 -0.54 13.65
CA GLN A 404 -10.69 -0.65 12.20
C GLN A 404 -9.82 -1.77 11.58
N GLY A 405 -9.01 -2.46 12.39
CA GLY A 405 -8.05 -3.47 11.92
C GLY A 405 -6.92 -2.88 11.07
N THR A 406 -6.29 -3.73 10.24
CA THR A 406 -5.20 -3.37 9.34
C THR A 406 -5.43 -3.98 7.96
N GLN A 407 -4.88 -3.37 6.91
CA GLN A 407 -4.95 -3.91 5.55
C GLN A 407 -4.33 -5.30 5.45
N LYS A 408 -3.15 -5.50 6.08
CA LYS A 408 -2.48 -6.81 6.11
C LYS A 408 -3.22 -7.85 6.94
N GLY A 409 -4.00 -7.43 7.93
CA GLY A 409 -4.92 -8.31 8.67
C GLY A 409 -6.07 -8.80 7.78
N ASP A 410 -6.63 -7.93 6.93
CA ASP A 410 -7.65 -8.33 5.97
C ASP A 410 -7.12 -9.34 4.92
N VAL A 411 -5.85 -9.20 4.51
CA VAL A 411 -5.20 -10.16 3.59
C VAL A 411 -5.09 -11.54 4.23
N TYR A 412 -4.72 -11.63 5.52
CA TYR A 412 -4.72 -12.89 6.25
C TYR A 412 -6.12 -13.51 6.31
N SER A 413 -7.14 -12.71 6.66
CA SER A 413 -8.53 -13.17 6.68
C SER A 413 -8.98 -13.68 5.31
N PHE A 414 -8.54 -13.04 4.22
CA PHE A 414 -8.79 -13.50 2.86
C PHE A 414 -8.14 -14.86 2.56
N GLY A 415 -6.92 -15.11 3.03
CA GLY A 415 -6.28 -16.43 2.92
C GLY A 415 -7.12 -17.55 3.54
N ILE A 416 -7.67 -17.32 4.75
CA ILE A 416 -8.59 -18.27 5.40
C ILE A 416 -9.85 -18.49 4.56
N ILE A 417 -10.43 -17.43 3.99
CA ILE A 417 -11.61 -17.53 3.11
C ILE A 417 -11.30 -18.30 1.82
N LEU A 418 -10.09 -18.14 1.25
CA LEU A 418 -9.68 -18.92 0.07
C LEU A 418 -9.68 -20.42 0.38
N GLN A 419 -9.21 -20.81 1.55
CA GLN A 419 -9.26 -22.21 1.99
C GLN A 419 -10.70 -22.70 2.14
N GLU A 420 -11.58 -21.91 2.77
CA GLU A 420 -13.01 -22.24 2.89
C GLU A 420 -13.64 -22.48 1.51
N ILE A 421 -13.31 -21.65 0.51
CA ILE A 421 -13.80 -21.80 -0.87
C ILE A 421 -13.19 -23.04 -1.56
N ALA A 422 -11.91 -23.31 -1.33
CA ALA A 422 -11.19 -24.40 -1.99
C ALA A 422 -11.62 -25.79 -1.48
N LEU A 423 -11.71 -25.96 -0.16
CA LEU A 423 -12.00 -27.25 0.47
C LEU A 423 -13.47 -27.45 0.82
N ARG A 424 -14.26 -26.36 0.85
CA ARG A 424 -15.67 -26.38 1.30
C ARG A 424 -15.82 -26.94 2.73
N ASN A 425 -14.78 -26.82 3.53
CA ASN A 425 -14.79 -27.13 4.96
C ASN A 425 -15.00 -25.85 5.77
N GLY A 426 -15.24 -26.02 7.08
CA GLY A 426 -15.33 -24.90 8.00
C GLY A 426 -14.06 -24.05 8.05
N PRO A 427 -14.15 -22.85 8.66
CA PRO A 427 -13.02 -21.93 8.74
C PRO A 427 -11.84 -22.53 9.50
N PHE A 428 -10.63 -22.30 8.99
CA PHE A 428 -9.39 -22.82 9.55
C PHE A 428 -9.41 -24.36 9.66
N TYR A 429 -9.69 -25.04 8.55
CA TYR A 429 -9.72 -26.50 8.52
C TYR A 429 -8.29 -27.06 8.61
N VAL A 430 -8.08 -28.05 9.47
CA VAL A 430 -6.82 -28.80 9.54
C VAL A 430 -7.12 -30.29 9.48
N ASP A 431 -6.54 -30.95 8.50
CA ASP A 431 -6.79 -32.37 8.23
C ASP A 431 -6.32 -33.25 9.40
N GLY A 432 -7.16 -34.22 9.77
CA GLY A 432 -6.91 -35.14 10.87
C GLY A 432 -6.95 -34.54 12.29
N MET A 433 -7.38 -33.29 12.47
CA MET A 433 -7.49 -32.66 13.80
C MET A 433 -8.85 -31.98 14.04
N ASP A 434 -9.59 -32.43 15.05
CA ASP A 434 -10.81 -31.75 15.52
C ASP A 434 -10.46 -30.83 16.71
N LEU A 435 -10.13 -29.57 16.40
CA LEU A 435 -9.74 -28.57 17.41
C LEU A 435 -10.89 -27.59 17.65
N SER A 436 -11.08 -27.22 18.91
CA SER A 436 -12.01 -26.15 19.25
C SER A 436 -11.49 -24.78 18.76
N PRO A 437 -12.38 -23.80 18.48
CA PRO A 437 -11.94 -22.47 18.08
C PRO A 437 -10.98 -21.80 19.06
N LYS A 438 -11.12 -22.08 20.36
CA LYS A 438 -10.23 -21.57 21.40
C LYS A 438 -8.82 -22.12 21.26
N GLU A 439 -8.68 -23.42 21.00
CA GLU A 439 -7.38 -24.07 20.79
C GLU A 439 -6.70 -23.57 19.51
N ILE A 440 -7.46 -23.41 18.42
CA ILE A 440 -6.93 -22.85 17.16
C ILE A 440 -6.38 -21.45 17.39
N VAL A 441 -7.20 -20.55 17.96
CA VAL A 441 -6.80 -19.16 18.22
C VAL A 441 -5.57 -19.10 19.14
N GLN A 442 -5.50 -19.96 20.16
CA GLN A 442 -4.35 -20.01 21.06
C GLN A 442 -3.08 -20.52 20.35
N LYS A 443 -3.18 -21.56 19.50
CA LYS A 443 -2.05 -22.07 18.71
C LYS A 443 -1.51 -21.02 17.74
N VAL A 444 -2.40 -20.29 17.05
CA VAL A 444 -2.01 -19.19 16.16
C VAL A 444 -1.36 -18.07 16.97
N ARG A 445 -1.93 -17.67 18.11
CA ARG A 445 -1.38 -16.63 18.99
C ARG A 445 0.00 -16.98 19.56
N ASN A 446 0.25 -18.27 19.83
CA ASN A 446 1.51 -18.73 20.42
C ASN A 446 2.70 -18.66 19.43
N GLY A 447 2.46 -18.63 18.11
CA GLY A 447 3.51 -18.41 17.10
C GLY A 447 4.63 -19.46 17.07
N GLN A 448 4.37 -20.71 17.48
CA GLN A 448 5.39 -21.77 17.48
C GLN A 448 5.73 -22.21 16.05
N LYS A 449 7.02 -22.47 15.74
CA LYS A 449 7.47 -22.96 14.42
C LYS A 449 7.44 -24.50 14.35
N PRO A 450 6.98 -25.11 13.24
CA PRO A 450 6.34 -24.48 12.08
C PRO A 450 5.02 -23.82 12.47
N TYR A 451 4.75 -22.63 11.92
CA TYR A 451 3.59 -21.84 12.31
C TYR A 451 2.30 -22.61 12.06
N PHE A 452 1.40 -22.59 13.03
CA PHE A 452 0.12 -23.30 12.91
C PHE A 452 -0.72 -22.64 11.81
N ARG A 453 -0.99 -23.40 10.75
CA ARG A 453 -1.70 -22.95 9.55
C ARG A 453 -2.76 -23.97 9.10
N PRO A 454 -3.77 -23.51 8.34
CA PRO A 454 -4.77 -24.40 7.78
C PRO A 454 -4.16 -25.38 6.75
N THR A 455 -4.82 -26.52 6.52
CA THR A 455 -4.36 -27.49 5.52
C THR A 455 -4.59 -26.99 4.09
N THR A 456 -3.57 -27.13 3.26
CA THR A 456 -3.63 -26.94 1.80
C THR A 456 -3.61 -28.29 1.10
N ASP A 457 -4.54 -28.52 0.17
CA ASP A 457 -4.59 -29.74 -0.64
C ASP A 457 -4.56 -29.44 -2.14
N ASN A 458 -3.38 -29.63 -2.75
CA ASN A 458 -3.14 -29.39 -4.18
C ASN A 458 -3.89 -30.36 -5.11
N SER A 459 -4.52 -31.41 -4.58
CA SER A 459 -5.34 -32.31 -5.41
C SER A 459 -6.70 -31.68 -5.77
N CYS A 460 -7.18 -30.75 -4.95
CA CYS A 460 -8.47 -30.12 -5.13
C CYS A 460 -8.42 -28.88 -6.05
N HIS A 461 -7.29 -28.17 -6.10
CA HIS A 461 -7.13 -26.87 -6.77
C HIS A 461 -5.76 -26.70 -7.42
N CYS A 462 -5.60 -25.67 -8.27
CA CYS A 462 -4.32 -25.43 -8.95
C CYS A 462 -3.24 -24.97 -7.96
N GLU A 463 -2.00 -25.35 -8.23
CA GLU A 463 -0.83 -25.08 -7.38
C GLU A 463 -0.63 -23.58 -7.14
N GLU A 464 -0.96 -22.74 -8.12
CA GLU A 464 -0.84 -21.30 -8.02
C GLU A 464 -1.82 -20.71 -6.98
N LEU A 465 -3.01 -21.30 -6.82
CA LEU A 465 -3.94 -20.87 -5.77
C LEU A 465 -3.39 -21.22 -4.38
N THR A 466 -2.70 -22.36 -4.24
CA THR A 466 -2.00 -22.74 -3.00
C THR A 466 -0.93 -21.72 -2.64
N ILE A 467 -0.08 -21.37 -3.59
CA ILE A 467 1.00 -20.37 -3.39
C ILE A 467 0.42 -19.03 -2.95
N LEU A 468 -0.71 -18.61 -3.54
CA LEU A 468 -1.40 -17.39 -3.14
C LEU A 468 -1.93 -17.47 -1.71
N MET A 469 -2.55 -18.60 -1.33
CA MET A 469 -3.05 -18.82 0.03
C MET A 469 -1.91 -18.74 1.05
N ASP A 470 -0.80 -19.43 0.77
CA ASP A 470 0.41 -19.42 1.59
C ASP A 470 1.00 -18.03 1.79
N SER A 471 1.04 -17.25 0.72
CA SER A 471 1.50 -15.86 0.78
C SER A 471 0.54 -14.97 1.59
N CYS A 472 -0.78 -15.22 1.53
CA CYS A 472 -1.78 -14.40 2.22
C CYS A 472 -1.76 -14.58 3.74
N TRP A 473 -1.45 -15.78 4.25
CA TRP A 473 -1.37 -16.06 5.68
C TRP A 473 0.07 -16.17 6.23
N ALA A 474 1.04 -15.55 5.56
CA ALA A 474 2.40 -15.41 6.10
C ALA A 474 2.38 -14.84 7.53
N GLU A 475 3.30 -15.31 8.39
CA GLU A 475 3.36 -14.85 9.78
C GLU A 475 3.69 -13.35 9.83
N ASP A 476 4.71 -12.91 9.09
CA ASP A 476 5.05 -11.50 8.98
C ASP A 476 4.04 -10.76 8.08
N PRO A 477 3.36 -9.71 8.58
CA PRO A 477 2.45 -8.90 7.78
C PRO A 477 3.08 -8.26 6.54
N VAL A 478 4.40 -8.02 6.53
CA VAL A 478 5.11 -7.38 5.40
C VAL A 478 5.23 -8.34 4.21
N GLU A 479 5.37 -9.64 4.47
CA GLU A 479 5.46 -10.66 3.42
C GLU A 479 4.12 -10.88 2.69
N ARG A 480 3.00 -10.48 3.31
CA ARG A 480 1.67 -10.66 2.72
C ARG A 480 1.46 -9.71 1.55
N PRO A 481 0.93 -10.18 0.40
CA PRO A 481 0.68 -9.32 -0.76
C PRO A 481 -0.49 -8.35 -0.53
N ASP A 482 -0.45 -7.18 -1.16
CA ASP A 482 -1.60 -6.26 -1.14
C ASP A 482 -2.70 -6.70 -2.11
N PHE A 483 -3.95 -6.30 -1.87
CA PHE A 483 -5.08 -6.64 -2.77
C PHE A 483 -4.87 -6.16 -4.21
N SER A 484 -4.10 -5.09 -4.44
CA SER A 484 -3.69 -4.66 -5.78
C SER A 484 -2.87 -5.74 -6.49
N HIS A 485 -1.91 -6.35 -5.79
CA HIS A 485 -1.09 -7.44 -6.31
C HIS A 485 -1.90 -8.74 -6.47
N ILE A 486 -2.73 -9.07 -5.47
CA ILE A 486 -3.63 -10.23 -5.53
C ILE A 486 -4.57 -10.15 -6.74
N LYS A 487 -5.11 -8.95 -7.02
CA LYS A 487 -5.98 -8.72 -8.19
C LYS A 487 -5.28 -9.05 -9.51
N ILE A 488 -4.02 -8.64 -9.66
CA ILE A 488 -3.23 -8.94 -10.86
C ILE A 488 -2.99 -10.45 -10.95
N TYR A 489 -2.61 -11.08 -9.84
CA TYR A 489 -2.35 -12.51 -9.75
C TYR A 489 -3.57 -13.33 -10.17
N ILE A 490 -4.74 -13.08 -9.58
CA ILE A 490 -5.98 -13.81 -9.91
C ILE A 490 -6.46 -13.54 -11.34
N THR A 491 -6.25 -12.32 -11.85
CA THR A 491 -6.59 -12.02 -13.25
C THR A 491 -5.74 -12.84 -14.22
N LYS A 492 -4.47 -13.09 -13.89
CA LYS A 492 -3.58 -13.95 -14.67
C LYS A 492 -4.04 -15.41 -14.64
N LEU A 493 -4.34 -15.94 -13.45
CA LEU A 493 -4.87 -17.31 -13.29
C LEU A 493 -6.12 -17.54 -14.11
N ASN A 494 -7.05 -16.57 -14.10
CA ASN A 494 -8.30 -16.70 -14.82
C ASN A 494 -8.11 -16.64 -16.35
N LYS A 495 -7.14 -15.87 -16.85
CA LYS A 495 -6.82 -15.80 -18.29
C LYS A 495 -6.20 -17.09 -18.81
N GLU A 496 -5.29 -17.70 -18.07
CA GLU A 496 -4.66 -18.97 -18.45
C GLU A 496 -5.67 -20.13 -18.39
N GLY A 497 -6.66 -20.07 -17.47
CA GLY A 497 -7.78 -21.02 -17.43
C GLY A 497 -8.93 -20.74 -18.42
N SER A 498 -9.03 -19.53 -18.98
CA SER A 498 -10.21 -19.07 -19.75
C SER A 498 -10.51 -19.87 -21.02
N THR A 499 -9.50 -20.45 -21.67
CA THR A 499 -9.67 -21.29 -22.87
C THR A 499 -10.31 -22.64 -22.55
N SER A 500 -10.01 -23.22 -21.38
CA SER A 500 -10.64 -24.44 -20.87
C SER A 500 -12.03 -24.15 -20.27
N ILE A 501 -12.17 -22.99 -19.62
CA ILE A 501 -13.39 -22.52 -18.96
C ILE A 501 -14.49 -22.17 -19.97
N LEU A 502 -14.17 -21.49 -21.08
CA LEU A 502 -15.16 -21.15 -22.12
C LEU A 502 -15.75 -22.40 -22.77
N ASN A 503 -14.93 -23.42 -23.03
CA ASN A 503 -15.37 -24.71 -23.55
C ASN A 503 -16.27 -25.47 -22.55
N ASN A 504 -15.97 -25.38 -21.25
CA ASN A 504 -16.82 -25.94 -20.20
C ASN A 504 -18.16 -25.20 -20.07
N LEU A 505 -18.15 -23.87 -20.18
CA LEU A 505 -19.34 -23.01 -20.17
C LEU A 505 -20.25 -23.30 -21.37
N LEU A 506 -19.67 -23.44 -22.56
CA LEU A 506 -20.41 -23.81 -23.76
C LEU A 506 -21.05 -25.20 -23.61
N SER A 507 -20.27 -26.19 -23.17
CA SER A 507 -20.75 -27.55 -22.96
C SER A 507 -21.88 -27.63 -21.92
N ARG A 508 -21.79 -26.85 -20.83
CA ARG A 508 -22.85 -26.81 -19.81
C ARG A 508 -24.07 -26.02 -20.25
N MET A 509 -23.91 -24.90 -20.96
CA MET A 509 -25.05 -24.18 -21.54
C MET A 509 -25.81 -25.05 -22.53
N GLU A 510 -25.10 -25.85 -23.33
CA GLU A 510 -25.68 -26.84 -24.23
C GLU A 510 -26.42 -27.94 -23.45
N GLN A 511 -25.84 -28.44 -22.35
CA GLN A 511 -26.50 -29.43 -21.50
C GLN A 511 -27.75 -28.88 -20.80
N TYR A 512 -27.73 -27.65 -20.31
CA TYR A 512 -28.90 -27.00 -19.72
C TYR A 512 -29.97 -26.71 -20.78
N ALA A 513 -29.59 -26.26 -21.97
CA ALA A 513 -30.53 -26.05 -23.07
C ALA A 513 -31.23 -27.36 -23.46
N ASN A 514 -30.47 -28.45 -23.60
CA ASN A 514 -31.01 -29.78 -23.91
C ASN A 514 -31.95 -30.30 -22.80
N ASN A 515 -31.56 -30.13 -21.53
CA ASN A 515 -32.42 -30.52 -20.41
C ASN A 515 -33.71 -29.70 -20.34
N LEU A 516 -33.63 -28.41 -20.63
CA LEU A 516 -34.79 -27.52 -20.63
C LEU A 516 -35.71 -27.82 -21.82
N GLU A 517 -35.15 -28.12 -22.98
CA GLU A 517 -35.88 -28.55 -24.17
C GLU A 517 -36.62 -29.86 -23.91
N ASN A 518 -35.96 -30.87 -23.35
CA ASN A 518 -36.60 -32.12 -22.93
C ASN A 518 -37.76 -31.89 -21.95
N LEU A 519 -37.56 -31.00 -20.95
CA LEU A 519 -38.60 -30.69 -19.97
C LEU A 519 -39.79 -29.93 -20.58
N VAL A 520 -39.51 -29.01 -21.51
CA VAL A 520 -40.54 -28.27 -22.26
C VAL A 520 -41.31 -29.22 -23.16
N GLU A 521 -40.63 -30.16 -23.82
CA GLU A 521 -41.25 -31.18 -24.66
C GLU A 521 -42.17 -32.10 -23.85
N GLU A 522 -41.72 -32.59 -22.68
CA GLU A 522 -42.52 -33.42 -21.78
C GLU A 522 -43.78 -32.67 -21.28
N ARG A 523 -43.61 -31.41 -20.85
CA ARG A 523 -44.74 -30.55 -20.43
C ARG A 523 -45.72 -30.28 -21.58
N THR A 524 -45.21 -30.10 -22.80
CA THR A 524 -46.03 -29.85 -23.98
C THR A 524 -46.80 -31.09 -24.40
N GLN A 525 -46.18 -32.29 -24.33
CA GLN A 525 -46.87 -33.56 -24.54
C GLN A 525 -47.97 -33.79 -23.51
N ALA A 526 -47.69 -33.58 -22.21
CA ALA A 526 -48.69 -33.70 -21.16
C ALA A 526 -49.88 -32.72 -21.37
N TYR A 527 -49.59 -31.50 -21.81
CA TYR A 527 -50.63 -30.53 -22.16
C TYR A 527 -51.46 -30.96 -23.38
N LEU A 528 -50.82 -31.48 -24.43
CA LEU A 528 -51.51 -31.96 -25.63
C LEU A 528 -52.39 -33.18 -25.32
N GLU A 529 -51.96 -34.08 -24.44
CA GLU A 529 -52.77 -35.20 -23.99
C GLU A 529 -54.00 -34.74 -23.19
N GLU A 530 -53.82 -33.80 -22.26
CA GLU A 530 -54.95 -33.22 -21.50
C GLU A 530 -55.90 -32.45 -22.42
N LYS A 531 -55.36 -31.68 -23.37
CA LYS A 531 -56.18 -30.99 -24.40
C LYS A 531 -56.98 -32.00 -25.22
N ARG A 532 -56.36 -33.09 -25.68
CA ARG A 532 -57.05 -34.14 -26.44
C ARG A 532 -58.14 -34.83 -25.63
N LYS A 533 -57.90 -35.08 -24.34
CA LYS A 533 -58.95 -35.61 -23.43
C LYS A 533 -60.11 -34.62 -23.31
N ALA A 534 -59.83 -33.34 -23.14
CA ALA A 534 -60.83 -32.29 -23.05
C ALA A 534 -61.64 -32.12 -24.34
N GLU A 535 -60.99 -32.14 -25.51
CA GLU A 535 -61.65 -32.10 -26.82
C GLU A 535 -62.52 -33.35 -27.06
N ASN A 536 -62.04 -34.54 -26.70
CA ASN A 536 -62.84 -35.77 -26.79
C ASN A 536 -64.08 -35.73 -25.88
N LEU A 537 -63.94 -35.17 -24.67
CA LEU A 537 -65.07 -34.91 -23.77
C LEU A 537 -66.04 -33.89 -24.38
N LEU A 538 -65.53 -32.84 -25.03
CA LEU A 538 -66.34 -31.84 -25.71
C LEU A 538 -67.15 -32.45 -26.87
N TYR A 539 -66.54 -33.30 -27.70
CA TYR A 539 -67.21 -33.99 -28.80
C TYR A 539 -68.21 -35.06 -28.34
N GLN A 540 -68.13 -35.52 -27.08
CA GLN A 540 -69.17 -36.35 -26.47
C GLN A 540 -70.40 -35.54 -26.03
N ILE A 541 -70.25 -34.23 -25.81
CA ILE A 541 -71.30 -33.34 -25.30
C ILE A 541 -71.94 -32.53 -26.45
N LEU A 542 -71.22 -32.27 -27.55
CA LEU A 542 -71.69 -31.47 -28.68
C LEU A 542 -71.39 -32.13 -30.05
N PRO A 543 -72.31 -32.10 -31.03
CA PRO A 543 -72.02 -32.55 -32.39
C PRO A 543 -70.99 -31.65 -33.09
N HIS A 544 -70.17 -32.24 -33.96
CA HIS A 544 -69.06 -31.59 -34.68
C HIS A 544 -69.41 -30.29 -35.44
N SER A 545 -70.69 -29.99 -35.67
CA SER A 545 -71.12 -28.79 -36.40
C SER A 545 -71.15 -27.50 -35.55
N VAL A 546 -70.88 -27.56 -34.24
CA VAL A 546 -70.96 -26.38 -33.33
C VAL A 546 -69.77 -26.26 -32.34
N ALA A 547 -68.78 -27.16 -32.39
CA ALA A 547 -67.61 -27.12 -31.49
C ALA A 547 -66.47 -26.23 -32.02
#